data_AF-A0AAU3FVK6-F1
#
_entry.id   AF-A0AAU3FVK6-F1
#
_cell.length_a   1.000
_cell.length_b   1.000
_cell.length_c   1.000
_cell.angle_alpha   90.00
_cell.angle_beta   90.00
_cell.angle_gamma   90.00
#
_symmetry.space_group_name_H-M   'P 1'
#
loop_
_entity.id
_entity.type
_entity.pdbx_description
1 polymer ?
#
loop_
_entity_poly.entity_id
_entity_poly.type
_entity_poly.pdbx_seq_one_letter_code
_entity_poly.pdbx_strand_id
1 'polypeptide(L)'
;MNNTRSGQPKVEKPEVTGEATRAALLKRAIRSTVPLRRVFVQRPPGEDPRHGPLKEFVANGDARGTRAYLITVAANSQVNEDGWTTELDSLVWARLFDAHLFTGTEQGARTTAWRILNRLADRDLVKLTRARGSRKISVTLLREDGSGDDYTRPGIADKDAYLRLPVTFWTKGYDAKVGLPGLAMLLAIAAEKPWHAFPAERMDEWYGWSADTTLRGLKRLRELDLVERREVFKEAPLTPTGSTSFYQYRLARWMRPKAQPRPEASAA
;
A
#
# COMPACT_ATOMS: atom_id res chain seq x y z
N MET A 1 7.28 -13.21 -65.29
CA MET A 1 7.24 -12.04 -64.38
C MET A 1 6.55 -12.47 -63.10
N ASN A 2 7.31 -12.88 -62.08
CA ASN A 2 6.77 -13.26 -60.78
C ASN A 2 6.81 -12.04 -59.86
N ASN A 3 5.62 -11.57 -59.46
CA ASN A 3 5.46 -10.44 -58.58
C ASN A 3 5.60 -10.89 -57.12
N THR A 4 6.76 -10.62 -56.53
CA THR A 4 7.07 -10.87 -55.12
C THR A 4 6.24 -9.93 -54.25
N ARG A 5 5.17 -10.43 -53.61
CA ARG A 5 4.48 -9.68 -52.55
C ARG A 5 5.41 -9.59 -51.34
N SER A 6 5.91 -8.40 -51.08
CA SER A 6 6.64 -8.02 -49.89
C SER A 6 5.80 -8.27 -48.63
N GLY A 7 6.26 -9.21 -47.79
CA GLY A 7 5.74 -9.37 -46.43
C GLY A 7 6.16 -8.17 -45.60
N GLN A 8 5.23 -7.27 -45.29
CA GLN A 8 5.49 -6.24 -44.30
C GLN A 8 5.78 -6.90 -42.95
N PRO A 9 6.84 -6.48 -42.22
CA PRO A 9 7.11 -6.98 -40.88
C PRO A 9 5.92 -6.64 -39.98
N LYS A 10 5.37 -7.67 -39.33
CA LYS A 10 4.28 -7.53 -38.36
C LYS A 10 4.79 -6.68 -37.20
N VAL A 11 4.35 -5.41 -37.13
CA VAL A 11 4.70 -4.51 -36.03
C VAL A 11 4.02 -5.05 -34.77
N GLU A 12 4.79 -5.76 -33.95
CA GLU A 12 4.30 -6.30 -32.69
C GLU A 12 4.19 -5.15 -31.67
N LYS A 13 2.98 -4.95 -31.15
CA LYS A 13 2.71 -3.91 -30.17
C LYS A 13 3.48 -4.25 -28.88
N PRO A 14 4.27 -3.33 -28.31
CA PRO A 14 5.01 -3.62 -27.09
C PRO A 14 4.05 -3.98 -25.95
N GLU A 15 4.31 -5.09 -25.28
CA GLU A 15 3.54 -5.53 -24.12
C GLU A 15 3.93 -4.69 -22.90
N VAL A 16 2.98 -3.89 -22.40
CA VAL A 16 3.20 -3.02 -21.24
C VAL A 16 2.69 -3.71 -19.98
N THR A 17 3.61 -4.06 -19.08
CA THR A 17 3.29 -4.73 -17.81
C THR A 17 2.67 -3.77 -16.78
N GLY A 18 2.02 -4.33 -15.77
CA GLY A 18 1.54 -3.57 -14.61
C GLY A 18 2.66 -2.86 -13.85
N GLU A 19 3.81 -3.52 -13.66
CA GLU A 19 5.00 -2.95 -13.05
C GLU A 19 5.51 -1.72 -13.82
N ALA A 20 5.62 -1.81 -15.15
CA ALA A 20 6.01 -0.68 -15.99
C ALA A 20 5.01 0.49 -15.88
N THR A 21 3.72 0.18 -15.81
CA THR A 21 2.66 1.19 -15.62
C THR A 21 2.78 1.88 -14.25
N ARG A 22 3.00 1.12 -13.17
CA ARG A 22 3.23 1.67 -11.82
C ARG A 22 4.49 2.53 -11.77
N ALA A 23 5.60 2.07 -12.36
CA ALA A 23 6.84 2.84 -12.42
C ALA A 23 6.67 4.16 -13.18
N ALA A 24 5.98 4.15 -14.33
CA ALA A 24 5.71 5.36 -15.10
C ALA A 24 4.83 6.35 -14.34
N LEU A 25 3.77 5.86 -13.68
CA LEU A 25 2.89 6.67 -12.83
C LEU A 25 3.67 7.32 -11.67
N LEU A 26 4.50 6.55 -10.98
CA LEU A 26 5.25 7.02 -9.81
C LEU A 26 6.39 7.97 -10.21
N LYS A 27 7.01 7.79 -11.38
CA LYS A 27 7.98 8.75 -11.94
C LYS A 27 7.33 10.12 -12.16
N ARG A 28 6.08 10.15 -12.64
CA ARG A 28 5.30 11.39 -12.82
C ARG A 28 4.97 12.09 -11.50
N ALA A 29 4.79 11.33 -10.42
CA ALA A 29 4.44 11.88 -9.11
C ALA A 29 5.57 12.67 -8.42
N ILE A 30 6.83 12.61 -8.91
CA ILE A 30 8.06 13.28 -8.40
C ILE A 30 8.45 12.88 -6.95
N ARG A 31 7.55 12.29 -6.17
CA ARG A 31 7.76 11.96 -4.76
C ARG A 31 8.62 10.71 -4.57
N SER A 32 9.43 10.73 -3.52
CA SER A 32 10.22 9.58 -3.08
C SER A 32 9.44 8.63 -2.16
N THR A 33 8.34 9.10 -1.56
CA THR A 33 7.52 8.32 -0.62
C THR A 33 6.03 8.65 -0.78
N VAL A 34 5.20 7.66 -0.42
CA VAL A 34 3.74 7.74 -0.37
C VAL A 34 3.34 7.84 1.11
N PRO A 35 2.74 8.96 1.55
CA PRO A 35 2.24 9.09 2.91
C PRO A 35 0.93 8.32 3.05
N LEU A 36 0.75 7.63 4.18
CA LEU A 36 -0.48 6.93 4.54
C LEU A 36 -0.72 7.11 6.04
N ARG A 37 -1.90 7.59 6.46
CA ARG A 37 -2.16 7.79 7.89
C ARG A 37 -2.08 6.47 8.67
N ARG A 38 -1.55 6.53 9.90
CA ARG A 38 -1.41 5.35 10.77
C ARG A 38 -2.77 4.73 11.11
N VAL A 39 -3.83 5.54 11.17
CA VAL A 39 -5.21 5.09 11.43
C VAL A 39 -5.72 4.06 10.44
N PHE A 40 -5.18 4.03 9.21
CA PHE A 40 -5.46 2.95 8.24
C PHE A 40 -5.06 1.57 8.79
N VAL A 41 -3.95 1.53 9.53
CA VAL A 41 -3.34 0.30 10.06
C VAL A 41 -3.82 0.03 11.49
N GLN A 42 -3.76 1.05 12.34
CA GLN A 42 -4.08 0.99 13.77
C GLN A 42 -4.49 2.38 14.27
N ARG A 43 -5.59 2.43 15.01
CA ARG A 43 -6.09 3.62 15.68
C ARG A 43 -5.24 3.98 16.92
N PRO A 44 -5.29 5.23 17.38
CA PRO A 44 -4.59 5.67 18.58
C PRO A 44 -4.84 4.77 19.81
N PRO A 45 -3.87 4.68 20.75
CA PRO A 45 -4.09 4.00 22.01
C PRO A 45 -5.31 4.58 22.76
N GLY A 46 -6.17 3.70 23.25
CA GLY A 46 -7.39 4.09 23.98
C GLY A 46 -8.67 4.07 23.14
N GLU A 47 -8.56 3.94 21.81
CA GLU A 47 -9.73 3.72 20.95
C GLU A 47 -10.09 2.23 20.84
N ASP A 48 -11.39 1.96 20.84
CA ASP A 48 -11.98 0.63 20.63
C ASP A 48 -12.97 0.68 19.45
N PRO A 49 -12.78 -0.15 18.40
CA PRO A 49 -11.67 -1.08 18.20
C PRO A 49 -10.34 -0.39 17.89
N ARG A 50 -9.24 -0.99 18.36
CA ARG A 50 -7.87 -0.47 18.11
C ARG A 50 -7.42 -0.65 16.66
N HIS A 51 -7.98 -1.59 15.92
CA HIS A 51 -7.58 -1.90 14.55
C HIS A 51 -8.09 -0.86 13.53
N GLY A 52 -7.28 -0.55 12.53
CA GLY A 52 -7.70 0.28 11.40
C GLY A 52 -8.42 -0.50 10.29
N PRO A 53 -8.90 0.19 9.24
CA PRO A 53 -9.53 -0.44 8.06
C PRO A 53 -8.72 -1.56 7.39
N LEU A 54 -7.39 -1.57 7.53
CA LEU A 54 -6.53 -2.65 7.03
C LEU A 54 -6.99 -4.03 7.52
N LYS A 55 -7.59 -4.13 8.71
CA LYS A 55 -8.17 -5.38 9.23
C LYS A 55 -9.07 -6.05 8.20
N GLU A 56 -9.98 -5.30 7.59
CA GLU A 56 -10.97 -5.87 6.68
C GLU A 56 -10.33 -6.44 5.42
N PHE A 57 -9.25 -5.83 4.94
CA PHE A 57 -8.50 -6.38 3.82
C PHE A 57 -7.85 -7.72 4.18
N VAL A 58 -7.26 -7.79 5.38
CA VAL A 58 -6.59 -8.99 5.87
C VAL A 58 -7.59 -10.12 6.11
N ALA A 59 -8.68 -9.83 6.83
CA ALA A 59 -9.74 -10.79 7.12
C ALA A 59 -10.38 -11.37 5.85
N ASN A 60 -10.57 -10.54 4.81
CA ASN A 60 -11.17 -10.97 3.55
C ASN A 60 -10.16 -11.57 2.54
N GLY A 61 -8.88 -11.70 2.91
CA GLY A 61 -7.86 -12.18 1.97
C GLY A 61 -7.62 -11.23 0.78
N ASP A 62 -7.99 -9.95 0.88
CA ASP A 62 -8.04 -9.00 -0.24
C ASP A 62 -6.67 -8.36 -0.54
N ALA A 63 -5.70 -9.22 -0.89
CA ALA A 63 -4.35 -8.81 -1.28
C ALA A 63 -4.36 -7.81 -2.43
N ARG A 64 -5.31 -7.96 -3.36
CA ARG A 64 -5.45 -7.08 -4.54
C ARG A 64 -6.03 -5.74 -4.14
N GLY A 65 -7.08 -5.71 -3.33
CA GLY A 65 -7.65 -4.47 -2.80
C GLY A 65 -6.61 -3.67 -2.02
N THR A 66 -5.81 -4.33 -1.17
CA THR A 66 -4.76 -3.66 -0.40
C THR A 66 -3.73 -3.00 -1.33
N ARG A 67 -3.19 -3.73 -2.30
CA ARG A 67 -2.23 -3.19 -3.28
C ARG A 67 -2.83 -2.06 -4.12
N ALA A 68 -4.07 -2.27 -4.58
CA ALA A 68 -4.81 -1.30 -5.37
C ALA A 68 -5.05 0.00 -4.61
N TYR A 69 -5.34 -0.08 -3.31
CA TYR A 69 -5.49 1.10 -2.49
C TYR A 69 -4.15 1.85 -2.35
N LEU A 70 -3.07 1.15 -2.01
CA LEU A 70 -1.75 1.76 -1.85
C LEU A 70 -1.26 2.46 -3.12
N ILE A 71 -1.46 1.85 -4.30
CA ILE A 71 -1.08 2.50 -5.57
C ILE A 71 -2.05 3.64 -5.94
N THR A 72 -3.32 3.58 -5.53
CA THR A 72 -4.28 4.68 -5.70
C THR A 72 -3.90 5.90 -4.86
N VAL A 73 -3.49 5.69 -3.60
CA VAL A 73 -2.93 6.75 -2.75
C VAL A 73 -1.67 7.34 -3.38
N ALA A 74 -0.80 6.48 -3.93
CA ALA A 74 0.40 6.92 -4.63
C ALA A 74 0.10 7.70 -5.93
N ALA A 75 -0.95 7.33 -6.66
CA ALA A 75 -1.41 7.99 -7.88
C ALA A 75 -1.89 9.42 -7.60
N ASN A 76 -2.67 9.56 -6.52
CA ASN A 76 -3.25 10.82 -6.04
C ASN A 76 -2.21 11.63 -5.25
N SER A 77 -1.06 11.87 -5.87
CA SER A 77 0.07 12.53 -5.22
C SER A 77 -0.04 14.06 -5.22
N GLN A 78 -0.95 14.67 -5.96
CA GLN A 78 -1.10 16.12 -6.04
C GLN A 78 -2.58 16.51 -5.99
N VAL A 79 -2.86 17.64 -5.34
CA VAL A 79 -4.19 18.26 -5.36
C VAL A 79 -4.39 18.97 -6.70
N ASN A 80 -5.58 18.85 -7.26
CA ASN A 80 -6.03 19.58 -8.44
C ASN A 80 -7.38 20.27 -8.16
N GLU A 81 -8.00 20.83 -9.20
CA GLU A 81 -9.30 21.53 -9.10
C GLU A 81 -10.41 20.64 -8.51
N ASP A 82 -10.35 19.33 -8.77
CA ASP A 82 -11.27 18.31 -8.24
C ASP A 82 -10.77 17.70 -6.91
N GLY A 83 -9.83 18.35 -6.22
CA GLY A 83 -9.25 17.88 -4.96
C GLY A 83 -8.15 16.82 -5.15
N TRP A 84 -8.15 15.79 -4.31
CA TRP A 84 -7.17 14.68 -4.38
C TRP A 84 -7.67 13.59 -5.34
N THR A 85 -7.84 13.97 -6.60
CA THR A 85 -8.49 13.18 -7.64
C THR A 85 -7.54 12.81 -8.77
N THR A 86 -7.60 11.56 -9.23
CA THR A 86 -6.84 11.09 -10.39
C THR A 86 -7.79 10.45 -11.39
N GLU A 87 -7.83 11.01 -12.60
CA GLU A 87 -8.58 10.46 -13.73
C GLU A 87 -7.65 9.64 -14.65
N LEU A 88 -7.97 8.37 -14.87
CA LEU A 88 -7.26 7.50 -15.81
C LEU A 88 -8.23 6.63 -16.61
N ASP A 89 -7.80 6.18 -17.80
CA ASP A 89 -8.53 5.15 -18.56
C ASP A 89 -8.61 3.85 -17.73
N SER A 90 -9.75 3.16 -17.79
CA SER A 90 -9.98 1.93 -17.02
C SER A 90 -8.98 0.79 -17.33
N LEU A 91 -8.33 0.76 -18.50
CA LEU A 91 -7.22 -0.18 -18.76
C LEU A 91 -5.91 0.25 -18.09
N VAL A 92 -5.71 1.55 -17.86
CA VAL A 92 -4.57 2.01 -17.05
C VAL A 92 -4.79 1.57 -15.61
N TRP A 93 -5.98 1.78 -15.04
CA TRP A 93 -6.35 1.23 -13.74
C TRP A 93 -6.18 -0.31 -13.70
N ALA A 94 -6.62 -1.01 -14.74
CA ALA A 94 -6.45 -2.45 -14.84
C ALA A 94 -4.97 -2.90 -14.85
N ARG A 95 -4.07 -2.14 -15.46
CA ARG A 95 -2.63 -2.41 -15.38
C ARG A 95 -2.06 -2.09 -14.00
N LEU A 96 -2.45 -0.97 -13.39
CA LEU A 96 -2.00 -0.60 -12.04
C LEU A 96 -2.35 -1.67 -11.01
N PHE A 97 -3.52 -2.32 -11.14
CA PHE A 97 -4.01 -3.36 -10.24
C PHE A 97 -3.67 -4.79 -10.67
N ASP A 98 -2.89 -4.95 -11.73
CA ASP A 98 -2.58 -6.26 -12.35
C ASP A 98 -3.83 -7.06 -12.78
N ALA A 99 -4.96 -6.38 -13.00
CA ALA A 99 -6.24 -6.99 -13.35
C ALA A 99 -6.21 -7.73 -14.70
N HIS A 100 -5.35 -7.29 -15.62
CA HIS A 100 -5.12 -7.91 -16.92
C HIS A 100 -4.52 -9.33 -16.83
N LEU A 101 -3.81 -9.66 -15.74
CA LEU A 101 -3.19 -10.98 -15.56
C LEU A 101 -4.20 -12.10 -15.33
N PHE A 102 -5.45 -11.75 -15.03
CA PHE A 102 -6.50 -12.71 -14.66
C PHE A 102 -7.56 -12.87 -15.74
N THR A 103 -7.41 -12.19 -16.88
CA THR A 103 -8.43 -12.12 -17.92
C THR A 103 -7.78 -12.20 -19.29
N GLY A 104 -8.28 -13.07 -20.17
CA GLY A 104 -7.81 -13.14 -21.55
C GLY A 104 -8.28 -11.98 -22.44
N THR A 105 -9.04 -11.01 -21.91
CA THR A 105 -9.65 -9.92 -22.70
C THR A 105 -9.54 -8.56 -22.02
N GLU A 106 -9.44 -7.49 -22.82
CA GLU A 106 -9.43 -6.11 -22.31
C GLU A 106 -10.71 -5.77 -21.53
N GLN A 107 -11.86 -6.26 -22.00
CA GLN A 107 -13.14 -6.02 -21.34
C GLN A 107 -13.20 -6.69 -19.95
N GLY A 108 -12.64 -7.89 -19.81
CA GLY A 108 -12.48 -8.56 -18.52
C GLY A 108 -11.59 -7.76 -17.57
N ALA A 109 -10.46 -7.24 -18.08
CA ALA A 109 -9.53 -6.43 -17.31
C ALA A 109 -10.18 -5.14 -16.79
N ARG A 110 -10.97 -4.45 -17.63
CA ARG A 110 -11.75 -3.25 -17.26
C ARG A 110 -12.77 -3.57 -16.16
N THR A 111 -13.51 -4.67 -16.33
CA THR A 111 -14.53 -5.10 -15.35
C THR A 111 -13.90 -5.44 -14.00
N THR A 112 -12.75 -6.12 -14.01
CA THR A 112 -12.01 -6.46 -12.79
C THR A 112 -11.47 -5.21 -12.10
N ALA A 113 -10.91 -4.25 -12.84
CA ALA A 113 -10.48 -2.97 -12.28
C ALA A 113 -11.63 -2.19 -11.63
N TRP A 114 -12.79 -2.14 -12.29
CA TRP A 114 -14.01 -1.53 -11.75
C TRP A 114 -14.46 -2.19 -10.45
N ARG A 115 -14.49 -3.53 -10.38
CA ARG A 115 -14.83 -4.25 -9.14
C ARG A 115 -13.83 -3.97 -8.02
N ILE A 116 -12.54 -3.88 -8.32
CA ILE A 116 -11.53 -3.52 -7.33
C ILE A 116 -11.81 -2.11 -6.78
N LEU A 117 -12.07 -1.13 -7.66
CA LEU A 117 -12.40 0.24 -7.25
C LEU A 117 -13.67 0.33 -6.42
N ASN A 118 -14.76 -0.34 -6.81
CA ASN A 118 -15.99 -0.34 -6.01
C ASN A 118 -15.75 -0.90 -4.62
N ARG A 119 -15.01 -2.00 -4.48
CA ARG A 119 -14.66 -2.51 -3.14
C ARG A 119 -13.84 -1.53 -2.29
N LEU A 120 -13.11 -0.59 -2.90
CA LEU A 120 -12.46 0.49 -2.15
C LEU A 120 -13.45 1.59 -1.77
N ALA A 121 -14.41 1.89 -2.64
CA ALA A 121 -15.49 2.84 -2.38
C ALA A 121 -16.46 2.32 -1.32
N ASP A 122 -16.80 1.03 -1.35
CA ASP A 122 -17.64 0.34 -0.35
C ASP A 122 -17.01 0.34 1.06
N ARG A 123 -15.72 0.68 1.16
CA ARG A 123 -14.97 0.82 2.43
C ARG A 123 -14.71 2.28 2.79
N ASP A 124 -15.35 3.21 2.09
CA ASP A 124 -15.23 4.65 2.29
C ASP A 124 -13.77 5.17 2.20
N LEU A 125 -12.96 4.53 1.35
CA LEU A 125 -11.57 4.92 1.12
C LEU A 125 -11.38 5.78 -0.13
N VAL A 126 -12.31 5.70 -1.08
CA VAL A 126 -12.31 6.48 -2.31
C VAL A 126 -13.72 6.82 -2.75
N LYS A 127 -13.88 7.95 -3.45
CA LYS A 127 -15.07 8.27 -4.22
C LYS A 127 -14.78 8.09 -5.71
N LEU A 128 -15.73 7.48 -6.41
CA LEU A 128 -15.61 7.19 -7.83
C LEU A 128 -16.55 8.08 -8.63
N THR A 129 -16.04 8.74 -9.66
CA THR A 129 -16.87 9.45 -10.65
C THR A 129 -16.51 9.01 -12.06
N ARG A 130 -17.51 8.96 -12.94
CA ARG A 130 -17.35 8.53 -14.32
C ARG A 130 -18.38 9.24 -15.20
N ALA A 131 -17.89 9.99 -16.19
CA ALA A 131 -18.75 10.56 -17.21
C ALA A 131 -19.43 9.45 -18.05
N ARG A 132 -20.71 9.63 -18.37
CA ARG A 132 -21.49 8.67 -19.17
C ARG A 132 -20.78 8.43 -20.51
N GLY A 133 -20.58 7.16 -20.88
CA GLY A 133 -19.90 6.77 -22.11
C GLY A 133 -18.36 6.87 -22.08
N SER A 134 -17.77 7.49 -21.05
CA SER A 134 -16.31 7.58 -20.91
C SER A 134 -15.71 6.25 -20.48
N ARG A 135 -14.50 5.93 -20.96
CA ARG A 135 -13.68 4.83 -20.45
C ARG A 135 -12.80 5.23 -19.27
N LYS A 136 -12.75 6.53 -18.98
CA LYS A 136 -12.00 7.09 -17.86
C LYS A 136 -12.80 6.97 -16.56
N ILE A 137 -12.08 6.76 -15.47
CA ILE A 137 -12.61 6.71 -14.12
C ILE A 137 -11.79 7.69 -13.29
N SER A 138 -12.48 8.62 -12.65
CA SER A 138 -11.93 9.53 -11.67
C SER A 138 -12.04 8.90 -10.29
N VAL A 139 -10.91 8.85 -9.59
CA VAL A 139 -10.81 8.28 -8.25
C VAL A 139 -10.31 9.36 -7.32
N THR A 140 -11.18 9.81 -6.42
CA THR A 140 -10.90 10.81 -5.38
C THR A 140 -10.60 10.09 -4.08
N LEU A 141 -9.52 10.45 -3.39
CA LEU A 141 -9.20 9.88 -2.08
C LEU A 141 -10.19 10.38 -1.01
N LEU A 142 -10.56 9.47 -0.11
CA LEU A 142 -11.21 9.79 1.17
C LEU A 142 -10.22 9.51 2.31
N ARG A 143 -10.56 9.96 3.51
CA ARG A 143 -9.77 9.77 4.73
C ARG A 143 -9.57 8.28 5.01
N GLU A 144 -8.34 7.88 5.35
CA GLU A 144 -7.96 6.47 5.39
C GLU A 144 -8.44 5.71 6.65
N ASP A 145 -9.23 6.34 7.51
CA ASP A 145 -9.84 5.70 8.69
C ASP A 145 -11.19 5.02 8.40
N GLY A 146 -11.70 5.15 7.16
CA GLY A 146 -12.97 4.57 6.73
C GLY A 146 -14.19 5.39 7.16
N SER A 147 -14.00 6.65 7.54
CA SER A 147 -15.10 7.57 7.87
C SER A 147 -15.86 8.07 6.64
N GLY A 148 -15.21 8.07 5.47
CA GLY A 148 -15.72 8.73 4.27
C GLY A 148 -15.46 10.23 4.21
N ASP A 149 -14.77 10.80 5.20
CA ASP A 149 -14.40 12.21 5.23
C ASP A 149 -13.45 12.57 4.08
N ASP A 150 -13.43 13.85 3.71
CA ASP A 150 -12.55 14.35 2.66
C ASP A 150 -11.07 14.13 2.99
N TYR A 151 -10.32 13.64 2.01
CA TYR A 151 -8.87 13.46 2.18
C TYR A 151 -8.16 14.81 2.22
N THR A 152 -7.31 14.98 3.24
CA THR A 152 -6.27 16.01 3.27
C THR A 152 -4.89 15.35 3.27
N ARG A 153 -3.82 16.09 2.98
CA ARG A 153 -2.47 15.49 3.01
C ARG A 153 -1.94 15.39 4.45
N PRO A 154 -1.53 14.18 4.89
CA PRO A 154 -0.89 14.01 6.19
C PRO A 154 0.39 14.83 6.31
N GLY A 155 0.56 15.51 7.45
CA GLY A 155 1.76 16.29 7.76
C GLY A 155 1.86 17.64 7.04
N ILE A 156 0.81 18.09 6.34
CA ILE A 156 0.64 19.50 5.96
C ILE A 156 -0.61 20.06 6.63
N ALA A 157 -1.76 19.50 6.27
CA ALA A 157 -3.06 20.06 6.64
C ALA A 157 -3.54 19.56 8.00
N ASP A 158 -3.19 18.33 8.37
CA ASP A 158 -3.48 17.76 9.68
C ASP A 158 -2.21 17.31 10.42
N LYS A 159 -2.36 17.13 11.73
CA LYS A 159 -1.29 16.69 12.65
C LYS A 159 -1.29 15.16 12.84
N ASP A 160 -2.01 14.44 11.98
CA ASP A 160 -2.15 13.00 12.10
C ASP A 160 -0.81 12.30 11.86
N ALA A 161 -0.54 11.30 12.67
CA ALA A 161 0.64 10.48 12.47
C ALA A 161 0.47 9.61 11.21
N TYR A 162 1.50 9.57 10.36
CA TYR A 162 1.48 8.84 9.11
C TYR A 162 2.77 8.04 8.91
N LEU A 163 2.64 6.91 8.21
CA LEU A 163 3.75 6.14 7.70
C LEU A 163 4.14 6.61 6.29
N ARG A 164 5.36 6.28 5.88
CA ARG A 164 5.89 6.63 4.56
C ARG A 164 6.40 5.38 3.88
N LEU A 165 5.75 4.99 2.78
CA LEU A 165 6.18 3.86 1.96
C LEU A 165 7.02 4.38 0.78
N PRO A 166 8.28 3.96 0.61
CA PRO A 166 9.13 4.49 -0.46
C PRO A 166 8.65 3.99 -1.83
N VAL A 167 8.75 4.85 -2.84
CA VAL A 167 8.37 4.52 -4.23
C VAL A 167 9.14 3.31 -4.76
N THR A 168 10.35 3.08 -4.26
CA THR A 168 11.19 1.92 -4.56
C THR A 168 10.55 0.58 -4.21
N PHE A 169 9.54 0.57 -3.33
CA PHE A 169 8.74 -0.62 -3.04
C PHE A 169 8.05 -1.16 -4.31
N TRP A 170 7.44 -0.28 -5.10
CA TRP A 170 6.78 -0.66 -6.35
C TRP A 170 7.76 -0.80 -7.51
N THR A 171 8.74 0.11 -7.65
CA THR A 171 9.66 0.07 -8.80
C THR A 171 10.66 -1.10 -8.75
N LYS A 172 10.71 -1.86 -7.65
CA LYS A 172 11.44 -3.12 -7.52
C LYS A 172 10.52 -4.36 -7.47
N GLY A 173 9.22 -4.16 -7.66
CA GLY A 173 8.20 -5.22 -7.68
C GLY A 173 7.93 -5.89 -6.33
N TYR A 174 8.22 -5.26 -5.19
CA TYR A 174 7.97 -5.87 -3.88
C TYR A 174 6.48 -5.94 -3.53
N ASP A 175 5.66 -5.03 -4.08
CA ASP A 175 4.20 -5.08 -4.00
C ASP A 175 3.64 -6.43 -4.50
N ALA A 176 4.24 -6.99 -5.56
CA ALA A 176 3.86 -8.30 -6.08
C ALA A 176 4.37 -9.47 -5.21
N LYS A 177 5.60 -9.35 -4.66
CA LYS A 177 6.33 -10.43 -3.99
C LYS A 177 5.93 -10.65 -2.53
N VAL A 178 5.45 -9.62 -1.84
CA VAL A 178 5.26 -9.63 -0.38
C VAL A 178 4.03 -10.44 0.07
N GLY A 179 2.97 -10.50 -0.74
CA GLY A 179 1.70 -11.13 -0.34
C GLY A 179 0.96 -10.35 0.76
N LEU A 180 -0.25 -10.79 1.11
CA LEU A 180 -1.09 -10.05 2.06
C LEU A 180 -0.57 -10.04 3.51
N PRO A 181 -0.16 -11.18 4.11
CA PRO A 181 0.39 -11.18 5.46
C PRO A 181 1.65 -10.30 5.58
N GLY A 182 2.54 -10.38 4.58
CA GLY A 182 3.72 -9.54 4.52
C GLY A 182 3.36 -8.05 4.39
N LEU A 183 2.34 -7.71 3.60
CA LEU A 183 1.95 -6.33 3.37
C LEU A 183 1.34 -5.72 4.64
N ALA A 184 0.50 -6.49 5.34
CA ALA A 184 -0.05 -6.09 6.62
C ALA A 184 1.06 -5.79 7.64
N MET A 185 2.01 -6.70 7.79
CA MET A 185 3.14 -6.51 8.70
C MET A 185 4.10 -5.40 8.25
N LEU A 186 4.27 -5.17 6.95
CA LEU A 186 5.10 -4.07 6.45
C LEU A 186 4.52 -2.73 6.86
N LEU A 187 3.21 -2.56 6.70
CA LEU A 187 2.50 -1.35 7.10
C LEU A 187 2.51 -1.18 8.63
N ALA A 188 2.31 -2.25 9.40
CA ALA A 188 2.43 -2.21 10.87
C ALA A 188 3.83 -1.78 11.32
N ILE A 189 4.89 -2.35 10.75
CA ILE A 189 6.28 -1.97 11.08
C ILE A 189 6.58 -0.54 10.63
N ALA A 190 6.05 -0.08 9.50
CA ALA A 190 6.23 1.27 9.01
C ALA A 190 5.48 2.32 9.86
N ALA A 191 4.39 1.92 10.52
CA ALA A 191 3.60 2.77 11.41
C ALA A 191 4.27 2.96 12.78
N GLU A 192 5.08 2.00 13.24
CA GLU A 192 5.68 2.01 14.56
C GLU A 192 7.08 2.63 14.63
N LYS A 193 7.52 2.94 15.86
CA LYS A 193 8.90 3.36 16.11
C LYS A 193 9.88 2.24 15.73
N PRO A 194 11.10 2.56 15.25
CA PRO A 194 12.10 1.55 14.96
C PRO A 194 12.36 0.65 16.17
N TRP A 195 12.55 -0.65 15.90
CA TRP A 195 12.75 -1.69 16.92
C TRP A 195 11.53 -1.92 17.82
N HIS A 196 10.34 -1.95 17.22
CA HIS A 196 9.10 -2.32 17.89
C HIS A 196 8.92 -3.85 17.94
N ALA A 197 8.29 -4.35 19.01
CA ALA A 197 7.95 -5.76 19.14
C ALA A 197 6.54 -6.02 18.59
N PHE A 198 6.35 -7.16 17.93
CA PHE A 198 5.04 -7.60 17.40
C PHE A 198 4.66 -8.93 18.05
N PRO A 199 4.27 -8.92 19.35
CA PRO A 199 3.88 -10.12 20.07
C PRO A 199 2.63 -10.73 19.43
N ALA A 200 2.76 -11.95 18.91
CA ALA A 200 1.74 -12.59 18.07
C ALA A 200 0.38 -12.72 18.78
N GLU A 201 0.40 -12.90 20.10
CA GLU A 201 -0.75 -13.01 20.99
C GLU A 201 -1.57 -11.72 21.13
N ARG A 202 -1.00 -10.54 20.83
CA ARG A 202 -1.72 -9.25 20.87
C ARG A 202 -2.18 -8.74 19.50
N MET A 203 -1.78 -9.42 18.42
CA MET A 203 -1.97 -8.90 17.07
C MET A 203 -3.43 -8.82 16.64
N ASP A 204 -4.26 -9.74 17.14
CA ASP A 204 -5.71 -9.71 16.87
C ASP A 204 -6.36 -8.50 17.53
N GLU A 205 -6.06 -8.26 18.80
CA GLU A 205 -6.53 -7.07 19.54
C GLU A 205 -6.02 -5.76 18.88
N TRP A 206 -4.75 -5.72 18.49
CA TRP A 206 -4.10 -4.48 18.05
C TRP A 206 -4.36 -4.12 16.60
N TYR A 207 -4.48 -5.13 15.73
CA TYR A 207 -4.53 -4.95 14.29
C TYR A 207 -5.66 -5.76 13.61
N GLY A 208 -6.33 -6.65 14.34
CA GLY A 208 -7.47 -7.41 13.83
C GLY A 208 -7.10 -8.63 13.00
N TRP A 209 -5.88 -9.15 13.11
CA TRP A 209 -5.47 -10.37 12.42
C TRP A 209 -4.68 -11.33 13.30
N SER A 210 -4.75 -12.61 12.93
CA SER A 210 -4.23 -13.71 13.74
C SER A 210 -2.71 -13.70 13.96
N ALA A 211 -2.29 -14.42 15.00
CA ALA A 211 -0.89 -14.75 15.26
C ALA A 211 -0.21 -15.39 14.03
N ASP A 212 -0.90 -16.31 13.34
CA ASP A 212 -0.38 -16.96 12.14
C ASP A 212 -0.13 -15.97 10.98
N THR A 213 -1.06 -15.04 10.73
CA THR A 213 -0.86 -13.96 9.74
C THR A 213 0.37 -13.13 10.09
N THR A 214 0.55 -12.81 11.37
CA THR A 214 1.71 -12.06 11.86
C THR A 214 3.01 -12.82 11.61
N LEU A 215 3.10 -14.08 12.03
CA LEU A 215 4.31 -14.88 11.91
C LEU A 215 4.68 -15.12 10.44
N ARG A 216 3.70 -15.45 9.58
CA ARG A 216 3.91 -15.58 8.14
C ARG A 216 4.36 -14.26 7.51
N GLY A 217 3.76 -13.14 7.90
CA GLY A 217 4.13 -11.81 7.43
C GLY A 217 5.57 -11.45 7.80
N LEU A 218 5.94 -11.58 9.08
CA LEU A 218 7.29 -11.30 9.56
C LEU A 218 8.34 -12.20 8.90
N LYS A 219 8.04 -13.50 8.73
CA LYS A 219 8.91 -14.43 8.00
C LYS A 219 9.13 -13.94 6.57
N ARG A 220 8.04 -13.62 5.85
CA ARG A 220 8.11 -13.18 4.45
C ARG A 220 8.90 -11.89 4.27
N LEU A 221 8.73 -10.92 5.16
CA LEU A 221 9.48 -9.66 5.10
C LEU A 221 10.98 -9.85 5.33
N ARG A 222 11.37 -10.83 6.16
CA ARG A 222 12.78 -11.18 6.38
C ARG A 222 13.38 -11.88 5.17
N GLU A 223 12.65 -12.81 4.55
CA GLU A 223 13.10 -13.49 3.31
C GLU A 223 13.34 -12.53 2.15
N LEU A 224 12.64 -11.38 2.15
CA LEU A 224 12.75 -10.34 1.12
C LEU A 224 13.67 -9.18 1.53
N ASP A 225 14.36 -9.27 2.67
CA ASP A 225 15.24 -8.21 3.21
C ASP A 225 14.55 -6.83 3.31
N LEU A 226 13.24 -6.84 3.61
CA LEU A 226 12.45 -5.62 3.80
C LEU A 226 12.50 -5.11 5.23
N VAL A 227 12.88 -5.97 6.18
CA VAL A 227 12.94 -5.66 7.61
C VAL A 227 14.20 -6.25 8.25
N GLU A 228 14.68 -5.58 9.28
CA GLU A 228 15.73 -6.07 10.17
C GLU A 228 15.08 -6.60 11.45
N ARG A 229 15.66 -7.67 12.01
CA ARG A 229 15.22 -8.29 13.27
C ARG A 229 16.39 -8.30 14.26
N ARG A 230 16.10 -7.98 15.52
CA ARG A 230 17.02 -8.23 16.63
C ARG A 230 16.32 -8.98 17.75
N GLU A 231 17.09 -9.79 18.46
CA GLU A 231 16.65 -10.45 19.69
C GLU A 231 16.92 -9.54 20.89
N VAL A 232 15.98 -9.51 21.82
CA VAL A 232 16.08 -8.75 23.06
C VAL A 232 15.66 -9.66 24.20
N PHE A 233 16.41 -9.64 25.30
CA PHE A 233 16.08 -10.35 26.52
C PHE A 233 15.33 -9.42 27.48
N LYS A 234 14.35 -9.98 28.18
CA LYS A 234 13.66 -9.36 29.30
C LYS A 234 13.87 -10.24 30.53
N GLU A 235 14.13 -9.61 31.66
CA GLU A 235 14.17 -10.29 32.95
C GLU A 235 12.83 -10.98 33.23
N ALA A 236 12.91 -12.25 33.59
CA ALA A 236 11.75 -13.07 33.92
C ALA A 236 12.18 -14.05 35.02
N PRO A 237 12.27 -13.61 36.28
CA PRO A 237 12.86 -14.40 37.37
C PRO A 237 12.14 -15.73 37.63
N LEU A 238 10.89 -15.85 37.19
CA LEU A 238 10.07 -17.05 37.32
C LEU A 238 10.24 -18.05 36.17
N THR A 239 11.09 -17.79 35.18
CA THR A 239 11.47 -18.78 34.16
C THR A 239 12.74 -19.53 34.59
N PRO A 240 12.95 -20.79 34.16
CA PRO A 240 14.16 -21.55 34.51
C PRO A 240 15.48 -20.86 34.17
N THR A 241 15.46 -19.99 33.17
CA THR A 241 16.62 -19.22 32.69
C THR A 241 16.72 -17.81 33.30
N GLY A 242 15.77 -17.42 34.18
CA GLY A 242 15.68 -16.07 34.75
C GLY A 242 15.38 -14.96 33.73
N SER A 243 15.13 -15.32 32.48
CA SER A 243 14.93 -14.39 31.36
C SER A 243 14.07 -15.01 30.26
N THR A 244 13.43 -14.16 29.45
CA THR A 244 12.75 -14.53 28.21
C THR A 244 13.26 -13.68 27.06
N SER A 245 13.37 -14.23 25.86
CA SER A 245 13.69 -13.45 24.67
C SER A 245 12.45 -13.11 23.85
N PHE A 246 12.50 -11.98 23.14
CA PHE A 246 11.52 -11.59 22.15
C PHE A 246 12.21 -10.85 21.01
N TYR A 247 11.52 -10.74 19.86
CA TYR A 247 12.06 -10.09 18.69
C TYR A 247 11.52 -8.67 18.52
N GLN A 248 12.41 -7.77 18.13
CA GLN A 248 12.08 -6.42 17.70
C GLN A 248 12.43 -6.23 16.23
N TYR A 249 11.62 -5.42 15.54
CA TYR A 249 11.69 -5.24 14.10
C TYR A 249 11.77 -3.76 13.72
N ARG A 250 12.42 -3.49 12.59
CA ARG A 250 12.38 -2.18 11.91
C ARG A 250 12.46 -2.37 10.40
N LEU A 251 12.02 -1.37 9.64
CA LEU A 251 12.26 -1.34 8.19
C LEU A 251 13.76 -1.44 7.87
N ALA A 252 14.12 -2.18 6.83
CA ALA A 252 15.48 -2.23 6.31
C ALA A 252 15.96 -0.83 5.91
N ARG A 253 17.28 -0.58 5.99
CA ARG A 253 17.86 0.76 5.75
C ARG A 253 17.38 1.43 4.45
N TRP A 254 17.24 0.68 3.36
CA TRP A 254 16.81 1.21 2.07
C TRP A 254 15.30 1.49 1.97
N MET A 255 14.50 0.88 2.86
CA MET A 255 13.06 1.12 2.99
C MET A 255 12.74 2.34 3.86
N ARG A 256 13.73 2.87 4.58
CA ARG A 256 13.51 4.00 5.48
C ARG A 256 13.36 5.29 4.67
N PRO A 257 12.33 6.10 4.95
CA PRO A 257 12.24 7.45 4.41
C PRO A 257 13.50 8.24 4.78
N LYS A 258 14.04 9.03 3.85
CA LYS A 258 15.06 10.02 4.23
C LYS A 258 14.45 10.97 5.27
N ALA A 259 15.21 11.29 6.30
CA ALA A 259 14.81 12.30 7.29
C ALA A 259 14.55 13.60 6.53
N GLN A 260 13.39 14.22 6.74
CA GLN A 260 13.24 15.62 6.34
C GLN A 260 14.04 16.46 7.33
N PRO A 261 14.78 17.48 6.89
CA PRO A 261 15.33 18.46 7.80
C PRO A 261 14.17 19.00 8.65
N ARG A 262 14.37 19.00 9.97
CA ARG A 262 13.41 19.60 10.90
C ARG A 262 13.28 21.07 10.49
N PRO A 263 12.07 21.61 10.27
CA PRO A 263 11.95 23.05 10.07
C PRO A 263 12.60 23.72 11.27
N GLU A 264 13.58 24.59 11.01
CA GLU A 264 14.18 25.41 12.05
C GLU A 264 13.03 26.10 12.78
N ALA A 265 12.99 25.93 14.10
CA ALA A 265 12.05 26.67 14.92
C ALA A 265 12.33 28.15 14.62
N SER A 266 11.38 28.82 13.97
CA SER A 266 11.36 30.27 13.88
C SER A 266 11.51 30.78 15.31
N ALA A 267 12.70 31.28 15.64
CA ALA A 267 12.92 32.02 16.85
C ALA A 267 11.96 33.21 16.83
N ALA A 268 11.02 33.20 17.76
CA ALA A 268 10.24 34.37 18.15
C ALA A 268 11.01 35.12 19.24
#